data_AF-A0A256XFD0-F1
#
_entry.id   AF-A0A256XFD0-F1
#
_cell.length_a   1.000
_cell.length_b   1.000
_cell.length_c   1.000
_cell.angle_alpha   90.00
_cell.angle_beta   90.00
_cell.angle_gamma   90.00
#
_symmetry.space_group_name_H-M   'P 1'
#
loop_
_entity.id
_entity.type
_entity.pdbx_description
1 polymer ?
#
loop_
_entity_poly.entity_id
_entity_poly.type
_entity_poly.pdbx_seq_one_letter_code
_entity_poly.pdbx_strand_id
1 'polypeptide(L)'
;MVERRFRSSSIKKTKKKTPKGKTKTHYSRKKPSKHRCGRCNKVLSGTPNDRAAKIKKLSASEKKPSRPYGGTLCSDCLEALLRYETRFNVKYGFEQYEDMELKRDLTLERYLPTGWFNDLSKE
;
A
#
# COMPACT_ATOMS: atom_id res chain seq x y z
N MET A 1 7.86 -41.44 8.53
CA MET A 1 7.38 -40.68 7.36
C MET A 1 7.03 -39.24 7.79
N VAL A 2 7.30 -38.21 6.97
CA VAL A 2 6.98 -36.81 7.31
C VAL A 2 5.46 -36.59 7.27
N GLU A 3 4.90 -35.85 8.24
CA GLU A 3 3.47 -35.51 8.26
C GLU A 3 2.99 -34.86 6.95
N ARG A 4 1.76 -35.17 6.53
CA ARG A 4 1.18 -34.70 5.27
C ARG A 4 1.25 -33.17 5.12
N ARG A 5 1.02 -32.41 6.20
CA ARG A 5 1.04 -30.93 6.19
C ARG A 5 2.37 -30.33 5.72
N PHE A 6 3.49 -31.00 6.00
CA PHE A 6 4.84 -30.53 5.68
C PHE A 6 5.33 -30.96 4.29
N ARG A 7 4.53 -31.71 3.53
CA ARG A 7 4.87 -32.12 2.16
C ARG A 7 4.67 -31.00 1.16
N SER A 8 3.69 -30.12 1.39
CA SER A 8 3.32 -28.99 0.53
C SER A 8 4.48 -28.00 0.27
N SER A 9 4.40 -27.31 -0.87
CA SER A 9 5.35 -26.25 -1.27
C SER A 9 5.08 -24.91 -0.60
N SER A 10 3.92 -24.74 0.04
CA SER A 10 3.51 -23.52 0.76
C SER A 10 4.41 -23.24 1.97
N ILE A 11 4.95 -24.28 2.59
CA ILE A 11 5.84 -24.19 3.75
C ILE A 11 7.29 -24.11 3.29
N LYS A 12 8.03 -23.13 3.80
CA LYS A 12 9.48 -23.01 3.62
C LYS A 12 10.19 -24.05 4.50
N LYS A 13 11.01 -24.89 3.88
CA LYS A 13 11.83 -25.92 4.53
C LYS A 13 13.26 -25.43 4.61
N THR A 14 13.90 -25.51 5.77
CA THR A 14 15.30 -25.09 5.94
C THR A 14 16.04 -26.11 6.79
N LYS A 15 17.08 -26.72 6.23
CA LYS A 15 17.96 -27.65 6.96
C LYS A 15 18.93 -26.83 7.81
N LYS A 16 18.97 -27.08 9.12
CA LYS A 16 19.90 -26.44 10.05
C LYS A 16 20.64 -27.51 10.87
N LYS A 17 21.92 -27.29 11.15
CA LYS A 17 22.67 -28.09 12.12
C LYS A 17 22.30 -27.64 13.53
N THR A 18 22.00 -28.61 14.39
CA THR A 18 21.78 -28.38 15.82
C THR A 18 23.14 -28.38 16.55
N PRO A 19 23.23 -27.79 17.76
CA PRO A 19 24.47 -27.80 18.55
C PRO A 19 25.05 -29.21 18.77
N LYS A 20 24.19 -30.24 18.85
CA LYS A 20 24.58 -31.65 18.98
C LYS A 20 25.03 -32.29 17.64
N GLY A 21 25.42 -31.50 16.65
CA GLY A 21 25.88 -31.95 15.32
C GLY A 21 24.80 -32.53 14.40
N LYS A 22 23.57 -32.77 14.88
CA LYS A 22 22.49 -33.36 14.07
C LYS A 22 21.89 -32.34 13.11
N THR A 23 21.65 -32.72 11.85
CA THR A 23 20.94 -31.87 10.88
C THR A 23 19.44 -32.09 10.98
N LYS A 24 18.66 -31.05 11.28
CA LYS A 24 17.19 -31.09 11.34
C LYS A 24 16.56 -30.16 10.31
N THR A 25 15.39 -30.53 9.80
CA THR A 25 14.59 -29.67 8.90
C THR A 25 13.62 -28.84 9.70
N HIS A 26 13.76 -27.52 9.65
CA HIS A 26 12.81 -26.56 10.23
C HIS A 26 11.77 -26.15 9.19
N TYR A 27 10.51 -26.14 9.61
CA TYR A 27 9.37 -25.72 8.81
C TYR A 27 8.93 -24.33 9.23
N SER A 28 8.82 -23.41 8.27
CA SER A 28 8.39 -22.04 8.53
C SER A 28 7.46 -21.55 7.43
N ARG A 29 6.54 -20.62 7.73
CA ARG A 29 5.69 -20.01 6.70
C ARG A 29 6.52 -19.06 5.82
N LYS A 30 6.18 -18.97 4.53
CA LYS A 30 6.84 -18.03 3.60
C LYS A 30 6.64 -16.57 4.01
N LYS A 31 7.56 -15.71 3.56
CA LYS A 31 7.44 -14.26 3.69
C LYS A 31 6.56 -13.75 2.55
N PRO A 32 5.55 -12.89 2.81
CA PRO A 32 4.75 -12.28 1.75
C PRO A 32 5.59 -11.42 0.79
N SER A 33 5.06 -11.20 -0.42
CA SER A 33 5.64 -10.28 -1.40
C SER A 33 5.62 -8.84 -0.89
N LYS A 34 6.41 -7.96 -1.52
CA LYS A 34 6.40 -6.53 -1.21
C LYS A 34 5.03 -5.92 -1.54
N HIS A 35 4.67 -4.87 -0.79
CA HIS A 35 3.44 -4.11 -1.02
C HIS A 35 3.55 -3.28 -2.31
N ARG A 36 2.42 -3.12 -3.01
CA ARG A 36 2.32 -2.39 -4.28
C ARG A 36 1.33 -1.25 -4.17
N CYS A 37 1.57 -0.19 -4.93
CA CYS A 37 0.68 0.95 -5.06
C CYS A 37 -0.62 0.52 -5.73
N GLY A 38 -1.77 0.95 -5.19
CA GLY A 38 -3.07 0.57 -5.74
C GLY A 38 -3.38 1.14 -7.14
N ARG A 39 -2.70 2.22 -7.55
CA ARG A 39 -2.89 2.87 -8.85
C ARG A 39 -1.89 2.39 -9.91
N CYS A 40 -0.59 2.56 -9.64
CA CYS A 40 0.47 2.30 -10.63
C CYS A 40 1.20 0.97 -10.42
N ASN A 41 0.85 0.15 -9.41
CA ASN A 41 1.48 -1.13 -9.08
C ASN A 41 2.99 -1.09 -8.77
N LYS A 42 3.60 0.11 -8.67
CA LYS A 42 4.96 0.31 -8.18
C LYS A 42 5.11 -0.24 -6.76
N VAL A 43 6.30 -0.72 -6.42
CA VAL A 43 6.61 -1.21 -5.07
C VAL A 43 6.61 -0.04 -4.09
N LEU A 44 5.91 -0.19 -2.97
CA LEU A 44 5.85 0.83 -1.93
C LEU A 44 7.13 0.80 -1.07
N SER A 45 7.81 1.93 -0.98
CA SER A 45 8.90 2.16 -0.05
C SER A 45 8.34 2.46 1.35
N GLY A 46 9.06 2.01 2.38
CA GLY A 46 8.72 2.30 3.78
C GLY A 46 7.56 1.47 4.38
N THR A 47 6.96 0.54 3.63
CA THR A 47 5.99 -0.42 4.19
C THR A 47 6.64 -1.79 4.39
N PRO A 48 6.74 -2.30 5.64
CA PRO A 48 7.37 -3.58 5.90
C PRO A 48 6.53 -4.71 5.33
N ASN A 49 7.18 -5.68 4.70
CA ASN A 49 6.53 -6.92 4.32
C ASN A 49 6.86 -8.00 5.36
N ASP A 50 5.88 -8.44 6.14
CA ASP A 50 5.99 -9.67 6.90
C ASP A 50 4.60 -10.27 7.10
N ARG A 51 4.50 -11.37 7.83
CA ARG A 51 3.22 -11.97 8.17
C ARG A 51 2.42 -11.03 9.08
N ALA A 52 1.10 -11.04 8.94
CA ALA A 52 0.19 -10.21 9.74
C ALA A 52 0.46 -10.29 11.25
N ALA A 53 0.74 -11.49 11.79
CA ALA A 53 1.05 -11.69 13.20
C ALA A 53 2.32 -10.95 13.68
N LYS A 54 3.31 -10.74 12.79
CA LYS A 54 4.51 -9.97 13.11
C LYS A 54 4.30 -8.49 12.85
N ILE A 55 3.62 -8.12 11.77
CA ILE A 55 3.25 -6.73 11.49
C ILE A 55 2.46 -6.15 12.66
N LYS A 56 1.53 -6.91 13.25
CA LYS A 56 0.73 -6.45 14.40
C LYS A 56 1.60 -6.01 15.59
N LYS A 57 2.75 -6.65 15.79
CA LYS A 57 3.71 -6.36 16.88
C LYS A 57 4.58 -5.12 16.63
N LEU A 58 4.65 -4.62 15.40
CA LEU A 58 5.38 -3.40 15.08
C LEU A 58 4.63 -2.17 15.64
N SER A 59 5.39 -1.11 15.91
CA SER A 59 4.86 0.20 16.25
C SER A 59 4.09 0.83 15.08
N ALA A 60 3.33 1.89 15.34
CA ALA A 60 2.55 2.56 14.29
C ALA A 60 3.43 3.17 13.20
N SER A 61 4.57 3.75 13.57
CA SER A 61 5.56 4.36 12.65
C SER A 61 6.27 3.32 11.79
N GLU A 62 6.56 2.14 12.32
CA GLU A 62 7.18 1.06 11.55
C GLU A 62 6.20 0.43 10.54
N LYS A 63 4.89 0.49 10.79
CA LYS A 63 3.88 -0.10 9.90
C LYS A 63 3.66 0.70 8.63
N LYS A 64 3.68 2.04 8.72
CA LYS A 64 3.38 2.92 7.59
C LYS A 64 4.15 4.24 7.68
N PRO A 65 4.48 4.85 6.53
CA PRO A 65 4.91 6.24 6.47
C PRO A 65 3.87 7.19 7.08
N SER A 66 4.33 8.33 7.62
CA SER A 66 3.48 9.34 8.28
C SER A 66 2.61 10.17 7.34
N ARG A 67 2.88 10.16 6.03
CA ARG A 67 2.14 10.92 5.02
C ARG A 67 0.70 10.39 4.80
N PRO A 68 -0.22 11.22 4.26
CA PRO A 68 -1.54 10.75 3.85
C PRO A 68 -1.43 9.60 2.83
N TYR A 69 -2.40 8.69 2.83
CA TYR A 69 -2.41 7.49 1.97
C TYR A 69 -1.09 6.66 2.06
N GLY A 70 -0.41 6.71 3.20
CA GLY A 70 0.79 5.92 3.49
C GLY A 70 0.48 4.42 3.49
N GLY A 71 1.17 3.67 2.63
CA GLY A 71 0.95 2.22 2.47
C GLY A 71 -0.11 1.83 1.44
N THR A 72 -0.77 2.80 0.78
CA THR A 72 -1.75 2.54 -0.29
C THR A 72 -1.30 3.14 -1.62
N LEU A 73 -0.89 4.41 -1.63
CA LEU A 73 -0.38 5.12 -2.80
C LEU A 73 1.13 5.34 -2.70
N CYS A 74 1.84 5.42 -3.84
CA CYS A 74 3.21 5.92 -3.88
C CYS A 74 3.24 7.46 -3.83
N SER A 75 4.43 8.05 -3.62
CA SER A 75 4.64 9.50 -3.62
C SER A 75 4.05 10.17 -4.86
N ASP A 76 4.37 9.65 -6.04
CA ASP A 76 4.00 10.27 -7.32
C ASP A 76 2.48 10.25 -7.53
N CYS A 77 1.80 9.15 -7.15
CA CYS A 77 0.35 9.05 -7.29
C CYS A 77 -0.38 9.91 -6.26
N LEU A 78 0.18 10.08 -5.07
CA LEU A 78 -0.35 10.98 -4.05
C LEU A 78 -0.23 12.43 -4.51
N GLU A 79 0.93 12.82 -5.03
CA GLU A 79 1.13 14.16 -5.59
C GLU A 79 0.16 14.44 -6.73
N ALA A 80 -0.03 13.47 -7.63
CA ALA A 80 -1.02 13.60 -8.70
C ALA A 80 -2.45 13.75 -8.16
N LEU A 81 -2.80 13.05 -7.07
CA LEU A 81 -4.10 13.18 -6.41
C LEU A 81 -4.29 14.59 -5.83
N LEU A 82 -3.31 15.09 -5.07
CA LEU A 82 -3.39 16.42 -4.47
C LEU A 82 -3.47 17.51 -5.55
N ARG A 83 -2.64 17.41 -6.60
CA ARG A 83 -2.70 18.34 -7.74
C ARG A 83 -4.05 18.30 -8.44
N TYR A 84 -4.65 17.11 -8.57
CA TYR A 84 -5.97 16.96 -9.15
C TYR A 84 -7.01 17.68 -8.31
N GLU A 85 -7.07 17.41 -7.01
CA GLU A 85 -7.98 18.10 -6.08
C GLU A 85 -7.79 19.62 -6.11
N THR A 86 -6.55 20.10 -6.07
CA THR A 86 -6.25 21.54 -6.15
C THR A 86 -6.74 22.18 -7.44
N ARG A 87 -6.60 21.50 -8.60
CA ARG A 87 -7.09 22.03 -9.88
C ARG A 87 -8.61 22.22 -9.90
N PHE A 88 -9.34 21.29 -9.30
CA PHE A 88 -10.79 21.40 -9.16
C PHE A 88 -11.14 22.54 -8.20
N ASN A 89 -10.49 22.63 -7.04
CA ASN A 89 -10.69 23.74 -6.11
C ASN A 89 -10.46 25.10 -6.77
N VAL A 90 -9.40 25.24 -7.58
CA VAL A 90 -9.09 26.51 -8.25
C VAL A 90 -10.15 26.87 -9.29
N LYS A 91 -10.61 25.90 -10.09
CA LYS A 91 -11.62 26.15 -11.11
C LYS A 91 -12.95 26.62 -10.51
N TYR A 92 -13.40 25.99 -9.44
CA TYR A 92 -14.70 26.27 -8.85
C TYR A 92 -14.68 27.36 -7.77
N GLY A 93 -13.52 27.64 -7.16
CA GLY A 93 -13.39 28.66 -6.11
C GLY A 93 -13.03 30.05 -6.61
N PHE A 94 -12.66 30.23 -7.89
CA PHE A 94 -12.20 31.50 -8.42
C PHE A 94 -12.76 31.74 -9.83
N GLU A 95 -13.49 32.85 -10.00
CA GLU A 95 -14.12 33.26 -11.26
C GLU A 95 -13.10 33.46 -12.40
N GLN A 96 -11.86 33.83 -12.07
CA GLN A 96 -10.80 34.05 -13.06
C GLN A 96 -10.30 32.77 -13.75
N TYR A 97 -10.74 31.59 -13.30
CA TYR A 97 -10.27 30.29 -13.79
C TYR A 97 -11.41 29.38 -14.29
N GLU A 98 -12.60 29.93 -14.55
CA GLU A 98 -13.77 29.16 -15.03
C GLU A 98 -13.50 28.43 -16.36
N ASP A 99 -12.77 29.08 -17.26
CA ASP A 99 -12.42 28.54 -18.59
C ASP A 99 -11.38 27.39 -18.53
N MET A 100 -10.89 27.03 -17.34
CA MET A 100 -9.90 25.96 -17.22
C MET A 100 -10.49 24.60 -17.60
N GLU A 101 -9.94 23.97 -18.63
CA GLU A 101 -10.34 22.62 -19.02
C GLU A 101 -9.84 21.56 -18.02
N LEU A 102 -10.76 20.81 -17.41
CA LEU A 102 -10.45 19.69 -16.53
C LEU A 102 -10.79 18.38 -17.21
N LYS A 103 -9.80 17.47 -17.26
CA LYS A 103 -10.01 16.07 -17.66
C LYS A 103 -10.24 15.25 -16.40
N ARG A 104 -11.33 14.48 -16.38
CA ARG A 104 -11.61 13.56 -15.27
C ARG A 104 -10.69 12.36 -15.32
N ASP A 105 -10.08 12.04 -14.18
CA ASP A 105 -9.24 10.85 -14.03
C ASP A 105 -9.87 9.89 -13.00
N LEU A 106 -10.61 8.90 -13.51
CA LEU A 106 -11.30 7.88 -12.71
C LEU A 106 -10.32 7.06 -11.83
N THR A 107 -9.05 6.97 -12.22
CA THR A 107 -8.04 6.23 -11.44
C THR A 107 -7.62 6.97 -10.17
N LEU A 108 -7.78 8.30 -10.16
CA LEU A 108 -7.58 9.16 -8.99
C LEU A 108 -8.85 9.32 -8.18
N GLU A 109 -9.99 9.54 -8.83
CA GLU A 109 -11.30 9.74 -8.17
C GLU A 109 -11.68 8.56 -7.25
N ARG A 110 -11.22 7.35 -7.56
CA ARG A 110 -11.40 6.17 -6.69
C ARG A 110 -10.89 6.37 -5.25
N TYR A 111 -9.89 7.23 -5.05
CA TYR A 111 -9.29 7.49 -3.73
C TYR A 111 -9.89 8.70 -3.02
N LEU A 112 -10.73 9.48 -3.71
CA LEU A 112 -11.42 10.63 -3.12
C LEU A 112 -12.71 10.19 -2.43
N PRO A 113 -13.20 10.97 -1.45
CA PRO A 113 -14.50 10.72 -0.82
C PRO A 113 -15.65 10.71 -1.84
N THR A 114 -16.71 9.97 -1.55
CA THR A 114 -17.94 10.03 -2.34
C THR A 114 -18.54 11.42 -2.26
N GLY A 115 -18.88 12.01 -3.42
CA GLY A 115 -19.45 13.36 -3.46
C GLY A 115 -18.46 14.48 -3.18
N TRP A 116 -17.14 14.23 -3.27
CA TRP A 116 -16.10 15.25 -3.05
C TRP A 116 -16.24 16.52 -3.91
N PHE A 117 -16.96 16.44 -5.04
CA PHE A 117 -17.22 17.59 -5.90
C PHE A 117 -18.39 18.48 -5.42
N ASN A 118 -19.28 17.96 -4.57
CA ASN A 118 -20.45 18.70 -4.09
C ASN A 118 -20.08 19.89 -3.19
N ASP A 119 -18.89 19.83 -2.57
CA ASP A 119 -18.39 20.88 -1.70
C ASP A 119 -17.66 21.99 -2.49
N LEU A 120 -17.34 21.74 -3.77
CA LEU A 120 -16.67 22.72 -4.64
C LEU A 120 -17.61 23.78 -5.19
N SER A 121 -18.89 23.46 -5.33
CA SER A 121 -19.93 24.31 -5.92
C SER A 121 -20.75 25.09 -4.88
N LYS A 122 -20.33 25.04 -3.61
CA LYS A 122 -21.02 25.70 -2.50
C LYS A 122 -20.27 26.97 -2.12
N GLU A 123 -20.34 27.98 -2.97
CA GLU A 123 -20.28 29.41 -2.63
C GLU A 123 -20.70 30.22 -3.87
#